data_AF-A0A496RAK2-F1
#
_entry.id   AF-A0A496RAK2-F1
#
_cell.length_a   1.000
_cell.length_b   1.000
_cell.length_c   1.000
_cell.angle_alpha   90.00
_cell.angle_beta   90.00
_cell.angle_gamma   90.00
#
_symmetry.space_group_name_H-M   'P 1'
#
loop_
_entity.id
_entity.type
_entity.pdbx_description
1 polymer ?
#
loop_
_entity_poly.entity_id
_entity_poly.type
_entity_poly.pdbx_seq_one_letter_code
_entity_poly.pdbx_strand_id
1 'polypeptide(L)'
;MILLLTTIDISPPLKEFTPFLAYFRKYLVLFLTGIFYAAGIWSDKILLWFIKGDGVEGTFLHMFAPYDMPVYLANLTIIPGLVYFMIYSESNFYIALKKVLLHLGRDIESRIKQGKYILYKTVKSSLREQSLFQGVITLVLIIIAPDIKALFLSDAVSVLTFRITLTALFFNLLLLTTVTFLFYIEKYKSAFFSVMIFFSVNVGVTLYSTAADFPYYGGGYLVSCAVGTIAAFIFLRHGIKYIDRDIFAKY
;
A
#
# COMPACT_ATOMS: atom_id res chain seq x y z
N MET A 1 -4.20 -4.76 -50.21
CA MET A 1 -4.12 -5.45 -48.89
C MET A 1 -4.52 -4.47 -47.79
N ILE A 2 -5.70 -3.85 -47.91
CA ILE A 2 -6.31 -2.90 -46.96
C ILE A 2 -7.82 -3.13 -47.14
N LEU A 3 -8.38 -4.19 -46.55
CA LEU A 3 -9.83 -4.43 -46.53
C LEU A 3 -10.16 -5.71 -45.73
N LEU A 4 -9.86 -5.72 -44.43
CA LEU A 4 -10.25 -6.82 -43.52
C LEU A 4 -10.41 -6.36 -42.06
N LEU A 5 -10.89 -5.13 -41.83
CA LEU A 5 -11.07 -4.57 -40.47
C LEU A 5 -12.43 -3.86 -40.27
N THR A 6 -13.47 -4.16 -41.04
CA THR A 6 -14.75 -3.44 -40.95
C THR A 6 -15.91 -4.19 -40.30
N THR A 7 -15.71 -5.35 -39.65
CA THR A 7 -16.82 -6.07 -38.98
C THR A 7 -16.47 -6.73 -37.65
N ILE A 8 -15.54 -6.16 -36.87
CA ILE A 8 -15.53 -6.46 -35.44
C ILE A 8 -16.61 -5.57 -34.82
N ASP A 9 -17.77 -6.16 -34.55
CA ASP A 9 -18.83 -5.53 -33.77
C ASP A 9 -18.32 -5.39 -32.32
N ILE A 10 -17.68 -4.24 -32.03
CA ILE A 10 -17.27 -3.84 -30.66
C ILE A 10 -18.46 -3.18 -29.96
N SER A 11 -19.68 -3.69 -30.14
CA SER A 11 -20.77 -3.35 -29.23
C SER A 11 -20.62 -4.24 -27.99
N PRO A 12 -20.28 -3.71 -26.81
CA PRO A 12 -20.28 -4.51 -25.59
C PRO A 12 -21.71 -5.04 -25.43
N PRO A 13 -21.92 -6.36 -25.32
CA PRO A 13 -23.28 -6.88 -25.16
C PRO A 13 -23.84 -6.30 -23.86
N LEU A 14 -24.80 -5.39 -23.95
CA LEU A 14 -25.48 -4.76 -22.80
C LEU A 14 -26.04 -5.80 -21.81
N LYS A 15 -26.19 -7.07 -22.24
CA LYS A 15 -26.52 -8.24 -21.41
C LYS A 15 -25.47 -8.59 -20.33
N GLU A 16 -24.23 -8.12 -20.43
CA GLU A 16 -23.19 -8.39 -19.43
C GLU A 16 -23.11 -7.35 -18.30
N PHE A 17 -23.84 -6.23 -18.43
CA PHE A 17 -23.81 -5.14 -17.44
C PHE A 17 -24.41 -5.54 -16.09
N THR A 18 -25.47 -6.37 -16.09
CA THR A 18 -26.13 -6.83 -14.86
C THR A 18 -25.29 -7.83 -14.05
N PRO A 19 -24.69 -8.89 -14.65
CA PRO A 19 -23.70 -9.73 -13.97
C PRO A 19 -22.50 -8.94 -13.46
N PHE A 20 -21.99 -8.00 -14.25
CA PHE A 20 -20.88 -7.12 -13.85
C PHE A 20 -21.25 -6.30 -12.61
N LEU A 21 -22.42 -5.65 -12.59
CA LEU A 21 -22.84 -4.82 -11.46
C LEU A 21 -23.04 -5.66 -10.19
N ALA A 22 -23.56 -6.88 -10.31
CA ALA A 22 -23.66 -7.82 -9.19
C ALA A 22 -22.28 -8.21 -8.65
N TYR A 23 -21.32 -8.50 -9.53
CA TYR A 23 -19.94 -8.80 -9.15
C TYR A 23 -19.24 -7.59 -8.52
N PHE A 24 -19.42 -6.40 -9.09
CA PHE A 24 -18.89 -5.15 -8.55
C PHE A 24 -19.42 -4.88 -7.14
N ARG A 25 -20.73 -5.06 -6.90
CA ARG A 25 -21.32 -4.93 -5.56
C ARG A 25 -20.74 -5.95 -4.57
N LYS A 26 -20.50 -7.19 -5.02
CA LYS A 26 -19.87 -8.24 -4.19
C LYS A 26 -18.45 -7.86 -3.76
N TYR A 27 -17.68 -7.22 -4.65
CA TYR A 27 -16.29 -6.81 -4.40
C TYR A 27 -16.13 -5.29 -4.18
N LEU A 28 -17.20 -4.59 -3.79
CA LEU A 28 -17.17 -3.14 -3.60
C LEU A 28 -16.12 -2.73 -2.56
N VAL A 29 -15.96 -3.52 -1.49
CA VAL A 29 -14.95 -3.29 -0.45
C VAL A 29 -13.53 -3.37 -1.01
N LEU A 30 -13.26 -4.27 -1.95
CA LEU A 30 -11.96 -4.37 -2.62
C LEU A 30 -11.67 -3.11 -3.44
N PHE A 31 -12.65 -2.68 -4.23
CA PHE A 31 -12.56 -1.44 -5.02
C PHE A 31 -12.33 -0.21 -4.13
N LEU A 32 -13.12 -0.07 -3.05
CA LEU A 32 -12.96 1.01 -2.09
C LEU A 32 -11.60 0.96 -1.40
N THR A 33 -11.04 -0.23 -1.11
CA THR A 33 -9.69 -0.33 -0.55
C THR A 33 -8.65 0.30 -1.49
N GLY A 34 -8.75 0.04 -2.80
CA GLY A 34 -7.88 0.68 -3.79
C GLY A 34 -8.03 2.21 -3.81
N ILE A 35 -9.26 2.71 -3.80
CA ILE A 35 -9.54 4.17 -3.76
C ILE A 35 -8.94 4.81 -2.52
N PHE A 36 -9.21 4.27 -1.32
CA PHE A 36 -8.73 4.86 -0.08
C PHE A 36 -7.21 4.73 0.06
N TYR A 37 -6.59 3.71 -0.53
CA TYR A 37 -5.14 3.57 -0.53
C TYR A 37 -4.49 4.64 -1.40
N ALA A 38 -4.99 4.82 -2.62
CA ALA A 38 -4.56 5.90 -3.50
C ALA A 38 -4.83 7.28 -2.86
N ALA A 39 -6.04 7.50 -2.35
CA ALA A 39 -6.39 8.75 -1.68
C ALA A 39 -5.49 9.01 -0.46
N GLY A 40 -5.15 7.99 0.32
CA GLY A 40 -4.24 8.13 1.45
C GLY A 40 -2.83 8.54 1.03
N ILE A 41 -2.30 7.98 -0.06
CA ILE A 41 -0.99 8.36 -0.62
C ILE A 41 -0.96 9.81 -1.09
N TRP A 42 -2.08 10.33 -1.60
CA TRP A 42 -2.15 11.70 -2.16
C TRP A 42 -2.68 12.76 -1.19
N SER A 43 -3.38 12.35 -0.12
CA SER A 43 -4.10 13.24 0.78
C SER A 43 -3.23 14.35 1.38
N ASP A 44 -2.02 14.03 1.81
CA ASP A 44 -1.06 14.97 2.39
C ASP A 44 -0.64 16.06 1.41
N LYS A 45 -0.32 15.69 0.16
CA LYS A 45 0.08 16.62 -0.90
C LYS A 45 -1.08 17.53 -1.27
N ILE A 46 -2.26 16.96 -1.50
CA ILE A 46 -3.47 17.72 -1.84
C ILE A 46 -3.74 18.77 -0.75
N LEU A 47 -3.69 18.37 0.53
CA LEU A 47 -3.87 19.31 1.64
C LEU A 47 -2.81 20.41 1.64
N LEU A 48 -1.53 20.06 1.48
CA LEU A 48 -0.45 21.04 1.46
C LEU A 48 -0.53 21.99 0.26
N TRP A 49 -0.93 21.50 -0.92
CA TRP A 49 -1.15 22.33 -2.11
C TRP A 49 -2.20 23.41 -1.86
N PHE A 50 -3.32 23.08 -1.20
CA PHE A 50 -4.38 24.04 -0.93
C PHE A 50 -4.10 24.96 0.28
N ILE A 51 -3.31 24.52 1.26
CA ILE A 51 -3.07 25.30 2.49
C ILE A 51 -1.80 26.15 2.41
N LYS A 52 -0.71 25.62 1.83
CA LYS A 52 0.62 26.24 1.79
C LYS A 52 1.20 26.35 0.38
N GLY A 53 0.56 25.74 -0.62
CA GLY A 53 1.08 25.65 -1.97
C GLY A 53 0.87 26.93 -2.77
N ASP A 54 1.84 27.22 -3.63
CA ASP A 54 1.78 28.33 -4.57
C ASP A 54 1.10 27.88 -5.87
N GLY A 55 0.35 28.79 -6.49
CA GLY A 55 -0.23 28.55 -7.81
C GLY A 55 0.88 28.45 -8.86
N VAL A 56 0.81 27.44 -9.72
CA VAL A 56 1.75 27.28 -10.82
C VAL A 56 1.30 28.16 -11.98
N GLU A 57 2.13 29.13 -12.38
CA GLU A 57 1.83 30.08 -13.44
C GLU A 57 1.32 29.41 -14.71
N GLY A 58 0.22 29.93 -15.27
CA GLY A 58 -0.40 29.40 -16.49
C GLY A 58 -1.22 28.12 -16.29
N THR A 59 -1.43 27.66 -15.05
CA THR A 59 -2.27 26.48 -14.75
C THR A 59 -3.22 26.73 -13.57
N PHE A 60 -4.20 25.84 -13.40
CA PHE A 60 -5.07 25.81 -12.21
C PHE A 60 -4.50 24.96 -11.07
N LEU A 61 -3.24 24.53 -11.17
CA LEU A 61 -2.60 23.61 -10.23
C LEU A 61 -1.82 24.39 -9.17
N HIS A 62 -1.84 23.85 -7.95
CA HIS A 62 -1.00 24.31 -6.86
C HIS A 62 0.14 23.31 -6.65
N MET A 63 1.30 23.81 -6.28
CA MET A 63 2.47 22.99 -5.96
C MET A 63 3.05 23.45 -4.62
N PHE A 64 3.56 22.50 -3.85
CA PHE A 64 4.32 22.79 -2.64
C PHE A 64 5.69 22.13 -2.73
N ALA A 65 6.58 22.76 -3.51
CA ALA A 65 7.91 22.25 -3.87
C ALA A 65 8.77 21.79 -2.67
N PRO A 66 8.74 22.46 -1.48
CA PRO A 66 9.49 22.00 -0.31
C PRO A 66 9.13 20.59 0.16
N TYR A 67 7.94 20.10 -0.19
CA TYR A 67 7.47 18.74 0.12
C TYR A 67 7.41 17.83 -1.10
N ASP A 68 6.91 18.33 -2.24
CA ASP A 68 6.68 17.52 -3.43
C ASP A 68 7.98 16.90 -3.98
N MET A 69 9.07 17.66 -3.97
CA MET A 69 10.35 17.20 -4.52
C MET A 69 11.00 16.09 -3.65
N PRO A 70 11.10 16.23 -2.31
CA PRO A 70 11.46 15.12 -1.43
C PRO A 70 10.62 13.87 -1.62
N VAL A 71 9.29 14.02 -1.73
CA VAL A 71 8.38 12.88 -1.89
C VAL A 71 8.59 12.20 -3.22
N TYR A 72 8.77 12.95 -4.30
CA TYR A 72 9.10 12.39 -5.60
C TYR A 72 10.38 11.55 -5.56
N LEU A 73 11.49 12.12 -5.06
CA LEU A 73 12.76 11.41 -4.96
C LEU A 73 12.66 10.17 -4.07
N ALA A 74 11.99 10.29 -2.92
CA ALA A 74 11.78 9.17 -2.02
C ALA A 74 10.97 8.05 -2.71
N ASN A 75 9.97 8.38 -3.54
CA ASN A 75 9.16 7.36 -4.24
C ASN A 75 9.98 6.48 -5.19
N LEU A 76 11.05 7.00 -5.80
CA LEU A 76 11.94 6.17 -6.63
C LEU A 76 12.62 5.06 -5.84
N THR A 77 12.84 5.28 -4.54
CA THR A 77 13.55 4.37 -3.64
C THR A 77 12.71 3.15 -3.25
N ILE A 78 11.39 3.19 -3.51
CA ILE A 78 10.48 2.06 -3.24
C ILE A 78 10.58 0.98 -4.33
N ILE A 79 11.07 1.33 -5.53
CA ILE A 79 11.06 0.46 -6.71
C ILE A 79 11.79 -0.87 -6.43
N PRO A 80 13.02 -0.91 -5.88
CA PRO A 80 13.67 -2.17 -5.56
C PRO A 80 12.86 -3.02 -4.57
N GLY A 81 12.25 -2.38 -3.57
CA GLY A 81 11.41 -3.06 -2.58
C GLY A 81 10.13 -3.65 -3.19
N LEU A 82 9.51 -2.96 -4.15
CA LEU A 82 8.37 -3.47 -4.92
C LEU A 82 8.76 -4.68 -5.77
N VAL A 83 9.92 -4.65 -6.43
CA VAL A 83 10.44 -5.78 -7.20
C VAL A 83 10.69 -6.98 -6.28
N TYR A 84 11.32 -6.75 -5.13
CA TYR A 84 11.52 -7.79 -4.12
C TYR A 84 10.19 -8.38 -3.64
N PHE A 85 9.20 -7.52 -3.36
CA PHE A 85 7.86 -7.95 -2.96
C PHE A 85 7.23 -8.85 -4.03
N MET A 86 7.17 -8.40 -5.28
CA MET A 86 6.51 -9.12 -6.37
C MET A 86 7.20 -10.46 -6.68
N ILE A 87 8.52 -10.47 -6.78
CA ILE A 87 9.26 -11.67 -7.19
C ILE A 87 9.36 -12.68 -6.04
N TYR A 88 9.64 -12.20 -4.82
CA TYR A 88 9.97 -13.07 -3.69
C TYR A 88 8.83 -13.19 -2.66
N SER A 89 8.40 -12.07 -2.06
CA SER A 89 7.44 -12.10 -0.95
C SER A 89 6.08 -12.65 -1.38
N GLU A 90 5.53 -12.13 -2.47
CA GLU A 90 4.22 -12.51 -3.01
C GLU A 90 4.20 -13.97 -3.49
N SER A 91 5.21 -14.36 -4.28
CA SER A 91 5.37 -15.73 -4.78
C SER A 91 5.42 -16.76 -3.63
N ASN A 92 6.25 -16.52 -2.62
CA ASN A 92 6.38 -17.44 -1.48
C ASN A 92 5.10 -17.53 -0.66
N PHE A 93 4.43 -16.39 -0.45
CA PHE A 93 3.15 -16.35 0.24
C PHE A 93 2.09 -17.15 -0.53
N TYR A 94 1.97 -16.93 -1.84
CA TYR A 94 1.01 -17.63 -2.69
C TYR A 94 1.21 -19.15 -2.65
N ILE A 95 2.47 -19.62 -2.76
CA ILE A 95 2.79 -21.04 -2.67
C ILE A 95 2.39 -21.62 -1.31
N ALA A 96 2.68 -20.91 -0.21
CA ALA A 96 2.32 -21.35 1.13
C ALA A 96 0.79 -21.40 1.33
N LEU A 97 0.07 -20.39 0.85
CA LEU A 97 -1.38 -20.33 0.93
C LEU A 97 -2.03 -21.45 0.10
N LYS A 98 -1.57 -21.67 -1.13
CA LYS A 98 -2.07 -22.76 -1.99
C LYS A 98 -1.93 -24.11 -1.33
N LYS A 99 -0.80 -24.36 -0.65
CA LYS A 99 -0.61 -25.58 0.15
C LYS A 99 -1.68 -25.70 1.23
N VAL A 100 -1.97 -24.66 2.00
CA VAL A 100 -3.02 -24.69 3.03
C VAL A 100 -4.40 -25.01 2.42
N LEU A 101 -4.75 -24.34 1.32
CA LEU A 101 -6.04 -24.53 0.64
C LEU A 101 -6.23 -25.94 0.08
N LEU A 102 -5.17 -26.61 -0.39
CA LEU A 102 -5.26 -27.99 -0.89
C LEU A 102 -5.52 -29.03 0.22
N HIS A 103 -5.10 -28.75 1.45
CA HIS A 103 -5.33 -29.64 2.60
C HIS A 103 -6.70 -29.38 3.26
N LEU A 104 -7.30 -28.21 3.03
CA LEU A 104 -8.65 -27.87 3.49
C LEU A 104 -9.69 -28.74 2.75
N GLY A 105 -10.23 -29.72 3.47
CA GLY A 105 -11.28 -30.64 2.98
C GLY A 105 -10.84 -32.09 2.75
N ARG A 106 -9.55 -32.41 2.88
CA ARG A 106 -9.02 -33.78 2.68
C ARG A 106 -8.27 -34.34 3.87
N ASP A 107 -7.71 -33.47 4.72
CA ASP A 107 -6.77 -33.88 5.75
C ASP A 107 -7.29 -33.70 7.18
N ILE A 108 -6.65 -34.44 8.09
CA ILE A 108 -6.88 -34.37 9.54
C ILE A 108 -6.54 -32.96 10.06
N GLU A 109 -7.27 -32.49 11.07
CA GLU A 109 -7.11 -31.17 11.71
C GLU A 109 -5.65 -30.80 12.04
N SER A 110 -4.83 -31.79 12.43
CA SER A 110 -3.40 -31.61 12.71
C SER A 110 -2.59 -31.10 11.52
N ARG A 111 -2.87 -31.58 10.30
CA ARG A 111 -2.21 -31.10 9.06
C ARG A 111 -2.67 -29.70 8.67
N ILE A 112 -3.93 -29.36 8.89
CA ILE A 112 -4.44 -28.00 8.68
C ILE A 112 -3.73 -27.02 9.62
N LYS A 113 -3.60 -27.37 10.91
CA LYS A 113 -2.84 -26.58 11.90
C LYS A 113 -1.38 -26.40 11.49
N GLN A 114 -0.73 -27.46 11.02
CA GLN A 114 0.65 -27.40 10.52
C GLN A 114 0.77 -26.48 9.30
N GLY A 115 -0.17 -26.57 8.34
CA GLY A 115 -0.21 -25.69 7.18
C GLY A 115 -0.36 -24.21 7.56
N LYS A 116 -1.28 -23.89 8.48
CA LYS A 116 -1.48 -22.52 9.00
C LYS A 116 -0.22 -22.00 9.70
N TYR A 117 0.47 -22.85 10.46
CA TYR A 117 1.75 -22.49 11.08
C TYR A 117 2.85 -22.20 10.04
N ILE A 118 2.96 -23.01 8.99
CA ILE A 118 3.88 -22.78 7.88
C ILE A 118 3.55 -21.46 7.18
N LEU A 119 2.27 -21.21 6.85
CA LEU A 119 1.83 -19.96 6.24
C LEU A 119 2.20 -18.74 7.09
N TYR A 120 1.93 -18.80 8.40
CA TYR A 120 2.31 -17.73 9.33
C TYR A 120 3.84 -17.52 9.37
N LYS A 121 4.62 -18.60 9.39
CA LYS A 121 6.09 -18.53 9.35
C LYS A 121 6.58 -17.91 8.05
N THR A 122 5.99 -18.27 6.91
CA THR A 122 6.29 -17.67 5.61
C THR A 122 6.00 -16.17 5.61
N VAL A 123 4.83 -15.75 6.06
CA VAL A 123 4.48 -14.31 6.21
C VAL A 123 5.52 -13.57 7.04
N LYS A 124 5.87 -14.12 8.21
CA LYS A 124 6.86 -13.50 9.09
C LYS A 124 8.24 -13.41 8.43
N SER A 125 8.65 -14.45 7.70
CA SER A 125 9.93 -14.47 6.97
C SER A 125 9.94 -13.44 5.85
N SER A 126 8.90 -13.43 5.00
CA SER A 126 8.77 -12.50 3.88
C SER A 126 8.74 -11.05 4.34
N LEU A 127 7.94 -10.73 5.37
CA LEU A 127 7.91 -9.38 5.93
C LEU A 127 9.25 -8.97 6.52
N ARG A 128 9.94 -9.87 7.25
CA ARG A 128 11.26 -9.59 7.81
C ARG A 128 12.30 -9.36 6.72
N GLU A 129 12.38 -10.23 5.74
CA GLU A 129 13.40 -10.16 4.69
C GLU A 129 13.20 -8.96 3.79
N GLN A 130 11.95 -8.65 3.43
CA GLN A 130 11.61 -7.42 2.72
C GLN A 130 11.91 -6.17 3.56
N SER A 131 11.58 -6.19 4.86
CA SER A 131 11.91 -5.08 5.77
C SER A 131 13.42 -4.87 5.87
N LEU A 132 14.21 -5.93 5.91
CA LEU A 132 15.67 -5.83 5.94
C LEU A 132 16.19 -5.26 4.62
N PHE A 133 15.71 -5.77 3.48
CA PHE A 133 16.11 -5.31 2.16
C PHE A 133 15.79 -3.83 1.94
N GLN A 134 14.54 -3.42 2.10
CA GLN A 134 14.13 -2.02 1.96
C GLN A 134 14.72 -1.14 3.08
N GLY A 135 14.87 -1.69 4.29
CA GLY A 135 15.40 -0.99 5.45
C GLY A 135 16.85 -0.57 5.25
N VAL A 136 17.70 -1.45 4.71
CA VAL A 136 19.10 -1.10 4.37
C VAL A 136 19.14 0.06 3.36
N ILE A 137 18.34 -0.02 2.28
CA ILE A 137 18.26 1.05 1.28
C ILE A 137 17.82 2.36 1.93
N THR A 138 16.75 2.32 2.73
CA THR A 138 16.19 3.49 3.40
C THR A 138 17.19 4.11 4.37
N LEU A 139 17.89 3.29 5.16
CA LEU A 139 18.89 3.76 6.12
C LEU A 139 20.09 4.41 5.44
N VAL A 140 20.62 3.80 4.37
CA VAL A 140 21.71 4.39 3.59
C VAL A 140 21.29 5.77 3.06
N LEU A 141 20.09 5.86 2.47
CA LEU A 141 19.56 7.12 1.93
C LEU A 141 19.31 8.18 3.00
N ILE A 142 18.90 7.79 4.21
CA ILE A 142 18.75 8.72 5.35
C ILE A 142 20.10 9.30 5.77
N ILE A 143 21.17 8.49 5.74
CA ILE A 143 22.53 8.92 6.08
C ILE A 143 23.04 9.91 5.02
N ILE A 144 22.93 9.58 3.73
CA ILE A 144 23.39 10.42 2.62
C ILE A 144 22.38 11.50 2.20
N ALA A 145 21.27 11.64 2.92
CA ALA A 145 20.23 12.63 2.64
C ALA A 145 20.75 14.08 2.49
N PRO A 146 21.74 14.56 3.29
CA PRO A 146 22.31 15.89 3.09
C PRO A 146 23.01 16.05 1.73
N ASP A 147 23.75 15.03 1.29
CA ASP A 147 24.49 15.04 0.03
C ASP A 147 23.53 14.99 -1.16
N ILE A 148 22.50 14.13 -1.09
CA ILE A 148 21.42 14.09 -2.08
C ILE A 148 20.71 15.44 -2.16
N LYS A 149 20.44 16.07 -1.00
CA LYS A 149 19.84 17.41 -0.98
C LYS A 149 20.72 18.41 -1.72
N ALA A 150 22.01 18.46 -1.39
CA ALA A 150 22.95 19.41 -2.01
C ALA A 150 23.05 19.24 -3.53
N LEU A 151 22.83 18.04 -4.06
CA LEU A 151 22.93 17.75 -5.50
C LEU A 151 21.61 17.94 -6.27
N PHE A 152 20.46 17.64 -5.65
CA PHE A 152 19.17 17.53 -6.36
C PHE A 152 18.04 18.42 -5.84
N LEU A 153 18.17 18.99 -4.63
CA LEU A 153 17.07 19.70 -3.96
C LEU A 153 17.45 21.17 -3.73
N SER A 154 16.46 22.05 -3.84
CA SER A 154 16.63 23.47 -3.52
C SER A 154 16.90 23.69 -2.02
N ASP A 155 17.50 24.83 -1.67
CA ASP A 155 17.77 25.18 -0.27
C ASP A 155 16.53 25.24 0.62
N ALA A 156 15.37 25.56 0.05
CA ALA A 156 14.06 25.59 0.71
C ALA A 156 13.62 24.21 1.28
N VAL A 157 14.22 23.12 0.82
CA VAL A 157 13.90 21.78 1.29
C VAL A 157 14.70 21.45 2.54
N SER A 158 14.02 21.06 3.62
CA SER A 158 14.70 20.59 4.82
C SER A 158 15.14 19.13 4.69
N VAL A 159 16.38 18.84 5.10
CA VAL A 159 16.92 17.45 5.14
C VAL A 159 16.02 16.55 6.00
N LEU A 160 15.44 17.11 7.06
CA LEU A 160 14.51 16.39 7.92
C LEU A 160 13.25 15.92 7.17
N THR A 161 12.64 16.77 6.35
CA THR A 161 11.48 16.40 5.52
C THR A 161 11.82 15.23 4.59
N PHE A 162 13.01 15.25 3.99
CA PHE A 162 13.44 14.14 3.14
C PHE A 162 13.63 12.83 3.91
N ARG A 163 14.27 12.87 5.10
CA ARG A 163 14.43 11.70 5.98
C ARG A 163 13.11 11.14 6.49
N ILE A 164 12.16 12.01 6.86
CA ILE A 164 10.81 11.61 7.27
C ILE A 164 10.12 10.88 6.12
N THR A 165 10.21 11.42 4.91
CA THR A 165 9.53 10.86 3.74
C THR A 165 10.11 9.52 3.29
N LEU A 166 11.44 9.36 3.34
CA LEU A 166 12.10 8.06 3.13
C LEU A 166 11.58 7.01 4.12
N THR A 167 11.48 7.39 5.40
CA THR A 167 10.96 6.50 6.44
C THR A 167 9.48 6.18 6.22
N ALA A 168 8.69 7.15 5.78
CA ALA A 168 7.26 6.96 5.49
C ALA A 168 7.06 5.93 4.38
N LEU A 169 7.88 5.97 3.32
CA LEU A 169 7.79 5.02 2.22
C LEU A 169 8.24 3.61 2.58
N PHE A 170 9.19 3.46 3.49
CA PHE A 170 9.50 2.16 4.07
C PHE A 170 8.24 1.53 4.69
N PHE A 171 7.51 2.27 5.53
CA PHE A 171 6.26 1.78 6.11
C PHE A 171 5.14 1.64 5.07
N ASN A 172 5.07 2.51 4.07
CA ASN A 172 4.09 2.39 2.98
C ASN A 172 4.25 1.06 2.22
N LEU A 173 5.49 0.65 1.94
CA LEU A 173 5.78 -0.64 1.31
C LEU A 173 5.32 -1.81 2.20
N LEU A 174 5.52 -1.74 3.52
CA LEU A 174 5.05 -2.78 4.45
C LEU A 174 3.52 -2.83 4.53
N LEU A 175 2.86 -1.67 4.53
CA LEU A 175 1.41 -1.57 4.45
C LEU A 175 0.90 -2.25 3.18
N LEU A 176 1.47 -1.90 2.02
CA LEU A 176 1.13 -2.49 0.72
C LEU A 176 1.21 -4.01 0.77
N THR A 177 2.37 -4.55 1.18
CA THR A 177 2.58 -6.00 1.26
C THR A 177 1.59 -6.70 2.17
N THR A 178 1.30 -6.12 3.33
CA THR A 178 0.38 -6.72 4.30
C THR A 178 -1.07 -6.66 3.82
N VAL A 179 -1.47 -5.56 3.18
CA VAL A 179 -2.78 -5.42 2.51
C VAL A 179 -2.93 -6.43 1.38
N THR A 180 -1.89 -6.62 0.55
CA THR A 180 -1.92 -7.64 -0.50
C THR A 180 -2.07 -9.04 0.07
N PHE A 181 -1.35 -9.40 1.13
CA PHE A 181 -1.55 -10.69 1.81
C PHE A 181 -2.98 -10.86 2.36
N LEU A 182 -3.58 -9.80 2.90
CA LEU A 182 -4.99 -9.82 3.30
C LEU A 182 -5.93 -10.08 2.11
N PHE A 183 -5.64 -9.53 0.93
CA PHE A 183 -6.42 -9.81 -0.29
C PHE A 183 -6.30 -11.27 -0.72
N TYR A 184 -5.12 -11.87 -0.65
CA TYR A 184 -4.94 -13.27 -1.00
C TYR A 184 -5.73 -14.23 -0.11
N ILE A 185 -5.85 -13.93 1.19
CA ILE A 185 -6.70 -14.72 2.11
C ILE A 185 -8.17 -14.24 2.13
N GLU A 186 -8.57 -13.43 1.15
CA GLU A 186 -9.92 -12.88 0.98
C GLU A 186 -10.46 -12.06 2.17
N LYS A 187 -9.57 -11.47 2.98
CA LYS A 187 -9.93 -10.61 4.12
C LYS A 187 -10.11 -9.16 3.69
N TYR A 188 -10.99 -8.93 2.70
CA TYR A 188 -11.23 -7.61 2.10
C TYR A 188 -11.63 -6.53 3.11
N LYS A 189 -12.48 -6.85 4.10
CA LYS A 189 -12.89 -5.89 5.14
C LYS A 189 -11.71 -5.44 6.00
N SER A 190 -10.83 -6.37 6.38
CA SER A 190 -9.63 -6.06 7.16
C SER A 190 -8.65 -5.21 6.38
N ALA A 191 -8.46 -5.49 5.09
CA ALA A 191 -7.65 -4.67 4.20
C ALA A 191 -8.21 -3.25 4.10
N PHE A 192 -9.52 -3.11 3.87
CA PHE A 192 -10.21 -1.83 3.83
C PHE A 192 -10.04 -1.03 5.11
N PHE A 193 -10.26 -1.62 6.28
CA PHE A 193 -10.10 -0.91 7.56
C PHE A 193 -8.66 -0.45 7.79
N SER A 194 -7.66 -1.25 7.40
CA SER A 194 -6.24 -0.85 7.54
C SER A 194 -5.93 0.39 6.72
N VAL A 195 -6.42 0.41 5.48
CA VAL A 195 -6.23 1.52 4.54
C VAL A 195 -7.06 2.74 4.96
N MET A 196 -8.27 2.55 5.48
CA MET A 196 -9.09 3.62 6.02
C MET A 196 -8.42 4.30 7.23
N ILE A 197 -7.82 3.51 8.13
CA ILE A 197 -7.03 4.04 9.26
C ILE A 197 -5.86 4.86 8.72
N PHE A 198 -5.10 4.32 7.76
CA PHE A 198 -4.02 5.05 7.09
C PHE A 198 -4.51 6.38 6.51
N PHE A 199 -5.55 6.38 5.67
CA PHE A 199 -6.12 7.60 5.08
C PHE A 199 -6.54 8.62 6.14
N SER A 200 -7.32 8.18 7.13
CA SER A 200 -7.89 9.07 8.15
C SER A 200 -6.81 9.68 9.04
N VAL A 201 -5.81 8.88 9.43
CA VAL A 201 -4.67 9.36 10.22
C VAL A 201 -3.82 10.31 9.39
N ASN A 202 -3.63 10.06 8.08
CA ASN A 202 -2.83 10.95 7.24
C ASN A 202 -3.48 12.34 7.14
N VAL A 203 -4.77 12.38 6.82
CA VAL A 203 -5.55 13.62 6.75
C VAL A 203 -5.52 14.35 8.09
N GLY A 204 -5.85 13.66 9.19
CA GLY A 204 -5.93 14.27 10.53
C GLY A 204 -4.59 14.81 11.03
N VAL A 205 -3.51 14.03 10.91
CA VAL A 205 -2.18 14.46 11.37
C VAL A 205 -1.61 15.54 10.46
N THR A 206 -1.83 15.47 9.14
CA THR A 206 -1.37 16.53 8.22
C THR A 206 -2.06 17.84 8.55
N LEU A 207 -3.40 17.87 8.65
CA LEU A 207 -4.15 19.07 9.04
C LEU A 207 -3.68 19.65 10.37
N TYR A 208 -3.47 18.81 11.38
CA TYR A 208 -2.94 19.23 12.67
C TYR A 208 -1.54 19.83 12.55
N SER A 209 -0.63 19.16 11.84
CA SER A 209 0.76 19.61 11.67
C SER A 209 0.87 20.93 10.91
N THR A 210 0.00 21.13 9.91
CA THR A 210 -0.05 22.38 9.13
C THR A 210 -0.67 23.51 9.95
N ALA A 211 -1.69 23.25 10.76
CA ALA A 211 -2.28 24.24 11.65
C ALA A 211 -1.33 24.66 12.79
N ALA A 212 -0.49 23.75 13.27
CA ALA A 212 0.55 24.02 14.27
C ALA A 212 1.83 24.66 13.68
N ASP A 213 1.86 24.91 12.37
CA ASP A 213 2.97 25.50 11.62
C ASP A 213 4.33 24.81 11.85
N PHE A 214 4.31 23.47 11.88
CA PHE A 214 5.55 22.70 12.03
C PHE A 214 6.49 22.89 10.83
N PRO A 215 7.80 23.08 11.07
CA PRO A 215 8.76 23.37 10.00
C PRO A 215 9.19 22.14 9.17
N TYR A 216 8.57 20.98 9.42
CA TYR A 216 8.86 19.73 8.73
C TYR A 216 7.57 19.08 8.23
N TYR A 217 7.60 18.63 6.98
CA TYR A 217 6.46 18.03 6.29
C TYR A 217 6.60 16.51 6.18
N GLY A 218 5.50 15.80 5.91
CA GLY A 218 5.47 14.35 5.76
C GLY A 218 5.32 13.54 7.05
N GLY A 219 5.25 14.22 8.22
CA GLY A 219 4.98 13.55 9.49
C GLY A 219 3.64 12.80 9.50
N GLY A 220 2.60 13.40 8.90
CA GLY A 220 1.29 12.76 8.74
C GLY A 220 1.36 11.47 7.91
N TYR A 221 2.11 11.50 6.80
CA TYR A 221 2.31 10.35 5.95
C TYR A 221 3.11 9.23 6.64
N LEU A 222 4.14 9.59 7.40
CA LEU A 222 4.92 8.63 8.20
C LEU A 222 4.07 7.93 9.26
N VAL A 223 3.39 8.71 10.12
CA VAL A 223 2.60 8.17 11.23
C VAL A 223 1.46 7.32 10.70
N SER A 224 0.77 7.77 9.66
CA SER A 224 -0.32 7.03 9.06
C SER A 224 0.13 5.71 8.42
N CYS A 225 1.26 5.69 7.69
CA CYS A 225 1.81 4.45 7.13
C CYS A 225 2.19 3.46 8.23
N ALA A 226 2.82 3.93 9.31
CA ALA A 226 3.20 3.08 10.44
C ALA A 226 1.97 2.49 11.15
N VAL A 227 0.99 3.32 11.50
CA VAL A 227 -0.26 2.88 12.16
C VAL A 227 -1.06 1.95 11.26
N GLY A 228 -1.19 2.28 9.96
CA GLY A 228 -1.85 1.43 8.98
C GLY A 228 -1.17 0.06 8.85
N THR A 229 0.17 0.03 8.83
CA THR A 229 0.96 -1.23 8.78
C THR A 229 0.70 -2.09 10.01
N ILE A 230 0.70 -1.48 11.20
CA ILE A 230 0.42 -2.20 12.46
C ILE A 230 -0.99 -2.78 12.44
N ALA A 231 -2.00 -1.99 12.03
CA ALA A 231 -3.38 -2.45 11.91
C ALA A 231 -3.51 -3.62 10.92
N ALA A 232 -2.91 -3.48 9.72
CA ALA A 232 -2.89 -4.53 8.71
C ALA A 232 -2.24 -5.81 9.22
N PHE A 233 -1.12 -5.70 9.95
CA PHE A 233 -0.40 -6.85 10.47
C PHE A 233 -1.20 -7.57 11.57
N ILE A 234 -1.84 -6.81 12.46
CA ILE A 234 -2.76 -7.35 13.47
C ILE A 234 -3.88 -8.12 12.76
N PHE A 235 -4.53 -7.54 11.76
CA PHE A 235 -5.59 -8.22 11.04
C PHE A 235 -5.11 -9.43 10.25
N LEU A 236 -3.92 -9.38 9.64
CA LEU A 236 -3.35 -10.51 8.91
C LEU A 236 -3.10 -11.70 9.84
N ARG A 237 -2.52 -11.45 11.01
CA ARG A 237 -2.32 -12.48 12.04
C ARG A 237 -3.64 -13.11 12.46
N HIS A 238 -4.67 -12.29 12.70
CA HIS A 238 -6.01 -12.80 13.01
C HIS A 238 -6.61 -13.57 11.84
N GLY A 239 -6.48 -13.07 10.60
CA GLY A 239 -6.99 -13.71 9.40
C GLY A 239 -6.41 -15.10 9.17
N ILE A 240 -5.08 -15.26 9.30
CA ILE A 240 -4.41 -16.57 9.19
C ILE A 240 -4.89 -17.52 10.29
N LYS A 241 -5.12 -17.01 11.51
CA LYS A 241 -5.59 -17.84 12.64
C LYS A 241 -6.99 -18.41 12.40
N TYR A 242 -7.87 -17.74 11.65
CA TYR A 242 -9.28 -18.14 11.47
C TYR A 242 -9.65 -18.59 10.05
N ILE A 243 -8.66 -18.70 9.15
CA ILE A 243 -8.87 -19.00 7.72
C ILE A 243 -9.71 -20.26 7.44
N ASP A 244 -9.53 -21.30 8.25
CA ASP A 244 -10.30 -22.55 8.21
C ASP A 244 -11.78 -22.30 8.52
N ARG A 245 -12.07 -21.62 9.62
CA ARG A 245 -13.44 -21.30 10.02
C ARG A 245 -14.16 -20.47 8.96
N ASP A 246 -13.47 -19.50 8.36
CA ASP A 246 -14.07 -18.64 7.34
C ASP A 246 -14.38 -19.40 6.03
N ILE A 247 -13.53 -20.37 5.68
CA ILE A 247 -13.74 -21.20 4.49
C ILE A 247 -14.88 -22.19 4.74
N PHE A 248 -14.91 -22.87 5.89
CA PHE A 248 -15.98 -23.81 6.22
C PHE A 248 -17.33 -23.13 6.48
N ALA A 249 -17.37 -21.85 6.88
CA ALA A 249 -18.64 -21.12 7.05
C ALA A 249 -19.24 -20.59 5.73
N LYS A 250 -18.48 -20.65 4.62
CA LYS A 250 -18.96 -20.24 3.28
C LYS A 250 -19.64 -21.40 2.52
N TYR A 251 -19.50 -22.64 2.99
CA TYR A 251 -20.06 -23.86 2.40
C TYR A 251 -20.95 -24.58 3.42
#